data_AF-A0A354TFI1-F1
#
_entry.id   AF-A0A354TFI1-F1
#
_cell.length_a   1.000
_cell.length_b   1.000
_cell.length_c   1.000
_cell.angle_alpha   90.00
_cell.angle_beta   90.00
_cell.angle_gamma   90.00
#
_symmetry.space_group_name_H-M   'P 1'
#
loop_
_entity.id
_entity.type
_entity.pdbx_description
1 polymer ?
#
loop_
_entity_poly.entity_id
_entity_poly.type
_entity_poly.pdbx_seq_one_letter_code
_entity_poly.pdbx_strand_id
1 'polypeptide(L)'
;MNAQSRLLSRSYLAALRKHLAQDGRAGLGAGRLGHRAVRLGLETLDLAQMHEAALETLQLPNRTAIKRAAAFFAAVIAPMEATHQAVKQGRLDLKRVRAECAKSSRQHHQSLDESIELQKHLRQLTHRVLAAQESERLKLSHELQDEIAQTLLGINVRLLALKKGARRGSTGLKNEITRTQRLVSSSAQSVRKFARELGLPQHT
;
A
#
# COMPACT_ATOMS: atom_id res chain seq x y z
N MET A 1 48.50 24.94 11.02
CA MET A 1 48.40 24.42 9.63
C MET A 1 49.03 23.03 9.49
N ASN A 2 48.21 22.05 9.12
CA ASN A 2 48.55 20.69 8.69
C ASN A 2 49.43 20.67 7.42
N ALA A 3 50.23 19.61 7.24
CA ALA A 3 51.23 19.51 6.16
C ALA A 3 50.60 19.61 4.75
N GLN A 4 49.40 19.07 4.58
CA GLN A 4 48.65 19.12 3.32
C GLN A 4 48.16 20.55 2.98
N SER A 5 47.75 21.33 3.98
CA SER A 5 47.36 22.74 3.80
C SER A 5 48.57 23.61 3.42
N ARG A 6 49.74 23.36 4.02
CA ARG A 6 51.00 24.02 3.63
C ARG A 6 51.42 23.69 2.19
N LEU A 7 51.27 22.44 1.76
CA LEU A 7 51.54 22.03 0.37
C LEU A 7 50.56 22.67 -0.61
N LEU A 8 49.28 22.80 -0.24
CA LEU A 8 48.28 23.47 -1.06
C LEU A 8 48.59 24.97 -1.18
N SER A 9 48.92 25.64 -0.08
CA SER A 9 49.31 27.07 -0.06
C SER A 9 50.53 27.34 -0.96
N ARG A 10 51.56 26.49 -0.93
CA ARG A 10 52.71 26.59 -1.85
C ARG A 10 52.30 26.37 -3.31
N SER A 11 51.48 25.37 -3.59
CA SER A 11 50.96 25.11 -4.93
C SER A 11 50.07 26.25 -5.44
N TYR A 12 49.35 26.91 -4.53
CA TYR A 12 48.49 28.05 -4.81
C TYR A 12 49.32 29.27 -5.22
N LEU A 13 50.32 29.64 -4.43
CA LEU A 13 51.25 30.73 -4.74
C LEU A 13 51.95 30.52 -6.10
N ALA A 14 52.45 29.32 -6.35
CA ALA A 14 53.11 28.99 -7.62
C ALA A 14 52.16 29.11 -8.82
N ALA A 15 50.92 28.63 -8.68
CA ALA A 15 49.91 28.72 -9.72
C ALA A 15 49.45 30.17 -9.98
N LEU A 16 49.28 30.97 -8.92
CA LEU A 16 48.93 32.37 -9.00
C LEU A 16 50.04 33.18 -9.69
N ARG A 17 51.30 32.99 -9.28
CA ARG A 17 52.47 33.63 -9.93
C ARG A 17 52.53 33.31 -11.43
N LYS A 18 52.30 32.04 -11.79
CA LYS A 18 52.25 31.61 -13.20
C LYS A 18 51.09 32.24 -13.96
N HIS A 19 49.90 32.33 -13.35
CA HIS A 19 48.73 32.94 -13.96
C HIS A 19 48.91 34.45 -14.24
N LEU A 20 49.58 35.16 -13.33
CA LEU A 20 49.91 36.58 -13.51
C LEU A 20 50.92 36.83 -14.63
N ALA A 21 51.90 35.93 -14.79
CA ALA A 21 52.95 36.04 -15.81
C ALA A 21 52.50 35.65 -17.23
N GLN A 22 51.49 34.77 -17.39
CA GLN A 22 51.07 34.21 -18.69
C GLN A 22 49.81 34.88 -19.27
N ASP A 23 49.60 36.16 -18.99
CA ASP A 23 48.43 36.95 -19.44
C ASP A 23 47.07 36.27 -19.21
N GLY A 24 46.92 35.52 -18.12
CA GLY A 24 45.66 34.90 -17.72
C GLY A 24 45.22 33.67 -18.52
N ARG A 25 46.00 33.20 -19.50
CA ARG A 25 45.66 32.02 -20.33
C ARG A 25 45.78 30.67 -19.61
N ALA A 26 46.32 30.65 -18.39
CA ALA A 26 46.51 29.44 -17.59
C ALA A 26 45.30 29.14 -16.68
N GLY A 27 44.11 28.90 -17.26
CA GLY A 27 42.89 28.55 -16.50
C GLY A 27 42.92 27.13 -15.89
N LEU A 28 43.78 26.25 -16.38
CA LEU A 28 43.83 24.83 -15.97
C LEU A 28 44.40 24.60 -14.55
N GLY A 29 45.13 25.58 -13.98
CA GLY A 29 45.70 25.47 -12.64
C GLY A 29 44.69 25.73 -11.52
N ALA A 30 43.78 26.69 -11.73
CA ALA A 30 42.82 27.13 -10.74
C ALA A 30 41.77 26.05 -10.40
N GLY A 31 41.19 25.42 -11.43
CA GLY A 31 40.19 24.35 -11.23
C GLY A 31 40.74 23.15 -10.46
N ARG A 32 41.98 22.73 -10.73
CA ARG A 32 42.63 21.63 -9.97
C ARG A 32 42.86 21.98 -8.50
N LEU A 33 43.22 23.23 -8.21
CA LEU A 33 43.36 23.72 -6.84
C LEU A 33 42.00 23.75 -6.14
N GLY A 34 40.96 24.24 -6.82
CA GLY A 34 39.58 24.24 -6.32
C GLY A 34 39.07 22.84 -5.98
N HIS A 35 39.20 21.88 -6.90
CA HIS A 35 38.82 20.48 -6.63
C HIS A 35 39.65 19.82 -5.51
N ARG A 36 40.92 20.23 -5.33
CA ARG A 36 41.75 19.76 -4.22
C ARG A 36 41.32 20.38 -2.89
N ALA A 37 40.93 21.66 -2.89
CA ALA A 37 40.37 22.33 -1.71
C ALA A 37 39.07 21.67 -1.26
N VAL A 38 38.15 21.37 -2.19
CA VAL A 38 36.90 20.61 -1.92
C VAL A 38 37.21 19.26 -1.25
N ARG A 39 38.17 18.49 -1.77
CA ARG A 39 38.54 17.17 -1.19
C ARG A 39 39.18 17.26 0.19
N LEU A 40 39.87 18.36 0.47
CA LEU A 40 40.49 18.61 1.77
C LEU A 40 39.50 19.21 2.78
N GLY A 41 38.24 19.44 2.37
CA GLY A 41 37.21 20.03 3.23
C GLY A 41 37.50 21.48 3.60
N LEU A 42 38.28 22.20 2.79
CA LEU A 42 38.55 23.61 3.03
C LEU A 42 37.31 24.44 2.74
N GLU A 43 37.13 25.52 3.50
CA GLU A 43 36.10 26.51 3.27
C GLU A 43 36.61 27.64 2.37
N THR A 44 35.67 28.43 1.81
CA THR A 44 36.01 29.58 0.97
C THR A 44 36.88 30.59 1.75
N LEU A 45 36.68 30.69 3.07
CA LEU A 45 37.49 31.53 3.95
C LEU A 45 38.95 31.06 4.03
N ASP A 46 39.20 29.75 4.09
CA ASP A 46 40.56 29.21 4.10
C ASP A 46 41.31 29.60 2.82
N LEU A 47 40.64 29.52 1.67
CA LEU A 47 41.22 29.93 0.40
C LEU A 47 41.38 31.45 0.30
N ALA A 48 40.50 32.24 0.89
CA ALA A 48 40.63 33.69 0.94
C ALA A 48 41.90 34.10 1.74
N GLN A 49 42.13 33.47 2.88
CA GLN A 49 43.35 33.67 3.68
C GLN A 49 44.61 33.22 2.93
N MET A 50 44.56 32.09 2.21
CA MET A 50 45.66 31.66 1.36
C MET A 50 45.92 32.62 0.20
N HIS A 51 44.86 33.21 -0.36
CA HIS A 51 44.95 34.20 -1.42
C HIS A 51 45.62 35.48 -0.91
N GLU A 52 45.17 36.01 0.22
CA GLU A 52 45.74 37.17 0.88
C GLU A 52 47.24 37.01 1.15
N ALA A 53 47.65 35.92 1.81
CA ALA A 53 49.07 35.63 2.06
C ALA A 53 49.90 35.52 0.77
N ALA A 54 49.30 35.01 -0.32
CA ALA A 54 49.96 34.94 -1.61
C ALA A 54 50.10 36.32 -2.28
N LEU A 55 49.12 37.22 -2.10
CA LEU A 55 49.18 38.60 -2.60
C LEU A 55 50.24 39.42 -1.86
N GLU A 56 50.33 39.28 -0.54
CA GLU A 56 51.38 39.90 0.30
C GLU A 56 52.78 39.51 -0.19
N THR A 57 52.94 38.25 -0.57
CA THR A 57 54.21 37.71 -1.08
C THR A 57 54.55 38.23 -2.49
N LEU A 58 53.55 38.40 -3.35
CA LEU A 58 53.75 38.73 -4.77
C LEU A 58 53.83 40.22 -5.09
N GLN A 59 53.38 41.10 -4.17
CA GLN A 59 53.38 42.57 -4.31
C GLN A 59 52.89 43.03 -5.69
N LEU A 60 51.56 43.06 -5.88
CA LEU A 60 50.96 43.34 -7.18
C LEU A 60 51.23 44.79 -7.65
N PRO A 61 51.85 45.00 -8.82
CA PRO A 61 52.36 46.32 -9.22
C PRO A 61 51.31 47.25 -9.85
N ASN A 62 50.15 46.74 -10.28
CA ASN A 62 49.14 47.53 -10.98
C ASN A 62 47.71 46.95 -10.86
N ARG A 63 46.72 47.76 -11.26
CA ARG A 63 45.30 47.38 -11.25
C ARG A 63 44.98 46.18 -12.14
N THR A 64 45.72 45.94 -13.22
CA THR A 64 45.49 44.80 -14.10
C THR A 64 45.92 43.48 -13.46
N ALA A 65 47.03 43.46 -12.72
CA ALA A 65 47.48 42.33 -11.93
C ALA A 65 46.48 41.99 -10.80
N ILE A 66 45.91 43.00 -10.14
CA ILE A 66 44.85 42.83 -9.13
C ILE A 66 43.61 42.15 -9.73
N LYS A 67 43.14 42.62 -10.90
CA LYS A 67 42.00 42.00 -11.59
C LYS A 67 42.28 40.56 -12.00
N ARG A 68 43.50 40.25 -12.45
CA ARG A 68 43.90 38.87 -12.79
C ARG A 68 43.96 37.96 -11.57
N ALA A 69 44.47 38.46 -10.44
CA ALA A 69 44.47 37.71 -9.18
C ALA A 69 43.05 37.42 -8.69
N ALA A 70 42.13 38.39 -8.77
CA ALA A 70 40.73 38.21 -8.45
C ALA A 70 40.05 37.17 -9.38
N ALA A 71 40.32 37.21 -10.68
CA ALA A 71 39.82 36.21 -11.63
C ALA A 71 40.34 34.80 -11.34
N PHE A 72 41.62 34.69 -10.94
CA PHE A 72 42.20 33.42 -10.50
C PHE A 72 41.52 32.90 -9.23
N PHE A 73 41.28 33.76 -8.23
CA PHE A 73 40.60 33.40 -6.99
C PHE A 73 39.17 32.90 -7.28
N ALA A 74 38.40 33.64 -8.09
CA ALA A 74 37.07 33.23 -8.53
C ALA A 74 37.07 31.85 -9.19
N ALA A 75 38.05 31.57 -10.06
CA ALA A 75 38.19 30.27 -10.70
C ALA A 75 38.58 29.13 -9.72
N VAL A 76 39.27 29.44 -8.63
CA VAL A 76 39.61 28.45 -7.59
C VAL A 76 38.41 28.12 -6.71
N ILE A 77 37.55 29.09 -6.39
CA ILE A 77 36.38 28.86 -5.51
C ILE A 77 35.18 28.27 -6.27
N ALA A 78 35.13 28.41 -7.60
CA ALA A 78 34.00 27.94 -8.41
C ALA A 78 33.58 26.47 -8.18
N PRO A 79 34.50 25.48 -8.04
CA PRO A 79 34.10 24.11 -7.71
C PRO A 79 33.40 23.97 -6.34
N MET A 80 33.71 24.83 -5.38
CA MET A 80 33.12 24.82 -4.04
C MET A 80 31.71 25.44 -4.05
N GLU A 81 31.53 26.49 -4.83
CA GLU A 81 30.20 27.08 -5.06
C GLU A 81 29.30 26.09 -5.77
N ALA A 82 29.82 25.37 -6.77
CA ALA A 82 29.09 24.33 -7.48
C ALA A 82 28.66 23.17 -6.57
N THR A 83 29.53 22.69 -5.67
CA THR A 83 29.14 21.64 -4.71
C THR A 83 28.09 22.15 -3.72
N HIS A 84 28.20 23.39 -3.24
CA HIS A 84 27.20 23.98 -2.36
C HIS A 84 25.83 24.09 -3.04
N GLN A 85 25.79 24.53 -4.30
CA GLN A 85 24.55 24.57 -5.10
C GLN A 85 23.96 23.17 -5.30
N ALA A 86 24.80 22.16 -5.62
CA ALA A 86 24.34 20.79 -5.76
C ALA A 86 23.74 20.22 -4.47
N VAL A 87 24.36 20.48 -3.31
CA VAL A 87 23.83 20.08 -2.00
C VAL A 87 22.52 20.79 -1.70
N LYS A 88 22.43 22.09 -2.01
CA LYS A 88 21.19 22.86 -1.82
C LYS A 88 20.06 22.29 -2.69
N GLN A 89 20.34 21.97 -3.95
CA GLN A 89 19.37 21.36 -4.85
C GLN A 89 18.96 19.96 -4.36
N GLY A 90 19.92 19.11 -4.00
CA GLY A 90 19.63 17.78 -3.44
C GLY A 90 18.77 17.84 -2.16
N ARG A 91 18.97 18.85 -1.31
CA ARG A 91 18.10 19.08 -0.14
C ARG A 91 16.67 19.47 -0.53
N LEU A 92 16.48 20.25 -1.58
CA LEU A 92 15.15 20.60 -2.09
C LEU A 92 14.46 19.37 -2.69
N ASP A 93 15.19 18.58 -3.47
CA ASP A 93 14.68 17.36 -4.07
C ASP A 93 14.29 16.33 -3.00
N LEU A 94 15.13 16.13 -1.98
CA LEU A 94 14.81 15.28 -0.83
C LEU A 94 13.56 15.74 -0.08
N LYS A 95 13.36 17.06 0.10
CA LYS A 95 12.14 17.59 0.71
C LYS A 95 10.90 17.25 -0.12
N ARG A 96 11.00 17.36 -1.45
CA ARG A 96 9.91 17.02 -2.38
C ARG A 96 9.56 15.55 -2.30
N VAL A 97 10.54 14.65 -2.45
CA VAL A 97 10.33 13.20 -2.39
C VAL A 97 9.75 12.78 -1.04
N ARG A 98 10.22 13.38 0.06
CA ARG A 98 9.67 13.11 1.40
C ARG A 98 8.22 13.55 1.53
N ALA A 99 7.85 14.70 0.97
CA ALA A 99 6.47 15.18 0.98
C ALA A 99 5.54 14.28 0.16
N GLU A 100 6.00 13.82 -1.00
CA GLU A 100 5.26 12.90 -1.86
C GLU A 100 5.08 11.52 -1.21
N CYS A 101 6.15 10.97 -0.62
CA CYS A 101 6.09 9.73 0.14
C CYS A 101 5.15 9.84 1.35
N ALA A 102 5.20 10.95 2.09
CA ALA A 102 4.27 11.20 3.20
C ALA A 102 2.81 11.28 2.73
N LYS A 103 2.54 11.92 1.58
CA LYS A 103 1.20 11.98 1.00
C LYS A 103 0.71 10.60 0.58
N SER A 104 1.52 9.85 -0.16
CA SER A 104 1.18 8.49 -0.60
C SER A 104 0.95 7.55 0.58
N SER A 105 1.81 7.59 1.60
CA SER A 105 1.64 6.80 2.82
C SER A 105 0.30 7.09 3.52
N ARG A 106 -0.12 8.37 3.61
CA ARG A 106 -1.45 8.72 4.16
C ARG A 106 -2.59 8.16 3.32
N GLN A 107 -2.50 8.26 1.99
CA GLN A 107 -3.51 7.71 1.09
C GLN A 107 -3.61 6.19 1.23
N HIS A 108 -2.48 5.50 1.34
CA HIS A 108 -2.45 4.07 1.59
C HIS A 108 -3.11 3.70 2.92
N HIS A 109 -2.82 4.42 4.01
CA HIS A 109 -3.48 4.17 5.30
C HIS A 109 -5.00 4.38 5.21
N GLN A 110 -5.45 5.47 4.58
CA GLN A 110 -6.87 5.72 4.37
C GLN A 110 -7.56 4.60 3.59
N SER A 111 -6.95 4.13 2.50
CA SER A 111 -7.49 3.03 1.71
C SER A 111 -7.49 1.69 2.47
N LEU A 112 -6.50 1.45 3.33
CA LEU A 112 -6.48 0.28 4.21
C LEU A 112 -7.60 0.33 5.25
N ASP A 113 -7.83 1.49 5.88
CA ASP A 113 -8.92 1.67 6.83
C ASP A 113 -10.29 1.46 6.17
N GLU A 114 -10.50 2.01 4.97
CA GLU A 114 -11.70 1.78 4.16
C GLU A 114 -11.90 0.29 3.84
N SER A 115 -10.83 -0.41 3.44
CA SER A 115 -10.87 -1.85 3.13
C SER A 115 -11.24 -2.68 4.37
N ILE A 116 -10.69 -2.33 5.53
CA ILE A 116 -11.01 -2.99 6.81
C ILE A 116 -12.49 -2.79 7.17
N GLU A 117 -13.02 -1.57 7.01
CA GLU A 117 -14.43 -1.27 7.28
C GLU A 117 -15.37 -1.99 6.31
N LEU A 118 -15.02 -2.05 5.02
CA LEU A 118 -15.75 -2.82 4.02
C LEU A 118 -15.74 -4.32 4.34
N GLN A 119 -14.60 -4.88 4.76
CA GLN A 119 -14.49 -6.28 5.17
C GLN A 119 -15.37 -6.58 6.39
N LYS A 120 -15.42 -5.67 7.37
CA LYS A 120 -16.33 -5.80 8.53
C LYS A 120 -17.79 -5.81 8.08
N HIS A 121 -18.18 -4.89 7.20
CA HIS A 121 -19.53 -4.83 6.64
C HIS A 121 -19.90 -6.12 5.88
N LEU A 122 -19.01 -6.61 5.01
CA LEU A 122 -19.22 -7.86 4.29
C LEU A 122 -19.38 -9.03 5.25
N ARG A 123 -18.53 -9.13 6.29
CA ARG A 123 -18.64 -10.18 7.30
C ARG A 123 -19.98 -10.12 8.04
N GLN A 124 -20.45 -8.93 8.40
CA GLN A 124 -21.76 -8.74 9.06
C GLN A 124 -22.92 -9.14 8.14
N LEU A 125 -22.89 -8.73 6.88
CA LEU A 125 -23.91 -9.10 5.90
C LEU A 125 -23.94 -10.62 5.67
N THR A 126 -22.77 -11.24 5.52
CA THR A 126 -22.67 -12.71 5.39
C THR A 126 -23.25 -13.41 6.62
N HIS A 127 -22.93 -12.96 7.83
CA HIS A 127 -23.53 -13.54 9.05
C HIS A 127 -25.06 -13.38 9.07
N ARG A 128 -25.59 -12.23 8.65
CA ARG A 128 -27.04 -12.01 8.57
C ARG A 128 -27.72 -12.93 7.56
N VAL A 129 -27.12 -13.11 6.38
CA VAL A 129 -27.64 -14.02 5.35
C VAL A 129 -27.62 -15.46 5.85
N LEU A 130 -26.51 -15.91 6.43
CA LEU A 130 -26.40 -17.26 6.99
C LEU A 130 -27.40 -17.49 8.14
N ALA A 131 -27.55 -16.52 9.05
CA ALA A 131 -28.52 -16.61 10.13
C ALA A 131 -29.97 -16.66 9.64
N ALA A 132 -30.30 -15.87 8.62
CA ALA A 132 -31.62 -15.90 7.99
C ALA A 132 -31.87 -17.25 7.29
N GLN A 133 -30.89 -17.76 6.53
CA GLN A 133 -30.98 -19.07 5.88
C GLN A 133 -31.15 -20.21 6.89
N GLU A 134 -30.40 -20.17 7.99
CA GLU A 134 -30.50 -21.15 9.07
C GLU A 134 -31.88 -21.10 9.74
N SER A 135 -32.41 -19.90 10.00
CA SER A 135 -33.74 -19.72 10.57
C SER A 135 -34.82 -20.31 9.67
N GLU A 136 -34.76 -20.06 8.36
CA GLU A 136 -35.70 -20.63 7.40
C GLU A 136 -35.59 -22.16 7.32
N ARG A 137 -34.36 -22.71 7.33
CA ARG A 137 -34.16 -24.17 7.36
C ARG A 137 -34.81 -24.80 8.60
N LEU A 138 -34.63 -24.20 9.77
CA LEU A 138 -35.21 -24.70 11.01
C LEU A 138 -36.75 -24.63 10.97
N LYS A 139 -37.33 -23.53 10.47
CA LYS A 139 -38.79 -23.40 10.29
C LYS A 139 -39.33 -24.49 9.36
N LEU A 140 -38.76 -24.65 8.17
CA LEU A 140 -39.18 -25.67 7.21
C LEU A 140 -39.04 -27.09 7.78
N SER A 141 -37.98 -27.35 8.57
CA SER A 141 -37.81 -28.64 9.24
C SER A 141 -38.92 -28.90 10.27
N HIS A 142 -39.32 -27.89 11.04
CA HIS A 142 -40.41 -28.02 12.00
C HIS A 142 -41.76 -28.23 11.30
N GLU A 143 -42.06 -27.44 10.28
CA GLU A 143 -43.29 -27.60 9.48
C GLU A 143 -43.38 -28.99 8.83
N LEU A 144 -42.26 -29.51 8.32
CA LEU A 144 -42.21 -30.85 7.76
C LEU A 144 -42.43 -31.94 8.83
N GLN A 145 -41.84 -31.80 10.01
CA GLN A 145 -42.04 -32.74 11.12
C GLN A 145 -43.51 -32.77 11.56
N ASP A 146 -44.16 -31.61 11.65
CA ASP A 146 -45.57 -31.50 12.02
C ASP A 146 -46.48 -32.15 10.96
N GLU A 147 -46.26 -31.89 9.68
CA GLU A 147 -47.02 -32.51 8.57
C GLU A 147 -46.87 -34.05 8.58
N ILE A 148 -45.66 -34.55 8.84
CA ILE A 148 -45.39 -36.01 8.96
C ILE A 148 -46.13 -36.59 10.16
N ALA A 149 -46.04 -35.96 11.34
CA ALA A 149 -46.72 -36.42 12.55
C ALA A 149 -48.25 -36.46 12.37
N GLN A 150 -48.83 -35.41 11.77
CA GLN A 150 -50.26 -35.34 11.45
C GLN A 150 -50.67 -36.43 10.44
N THR A 151 -49.86 -36.67 9.41
CA THR A 151 -50.09 -37.73 8.42
C THR A 151 -50.10 -39.10 9.09
N LEU A 152 -49.09 -39.40 9.90
CA LEU A 152 -48.98 -40.67 10.62
C LEU A 152 -50.16 -40.89 11.57
N LEU A 153 -50.60 -39.84 12.28
CA LEU A 153 -51.79 -39.88 13.11
C LEU A 153 -53.05 -40.18 12.28
N GLY A 154 -53.24 -39.48 11.15
CA GLY A 154 -54.37 -39.69 10.25
C GLY A 154 -54.42 -41.12 9.69
N ILE A 155 -53.27 -41.69 9.32
CA ILE A 155 -53.15 -43.09 8.91
C ILE A 155 -53.49 -44.03 10.07
N ASN A 156 -52.94 -43.81 11.26
CA ASN A 156 -53.21 -44.65 12.44
C ASN A 156 -54.71 -44.68 12.80
N VAL A 157 -55.38 -43.53 12.81
CA VAL A 157 -56.83 -43.44 13.05
C VAL A 157 -57.61 -44.23 11.99
N ARG A 158 -57.20 -44.15 10.72
CA ARG A 158 -57.87 -44.88 9.63
C ARG A 158 -57.59 -46.37 9.65
N LEU A 159 -56.39 -46.80 10.05
CA LEU A 159 -56.08 -48.21 10.28
C LEU A 159 -56.98 -48.80 11.39
N LEU A 160 -57.26 -48.04 12.45
CA LEU A 160 -58.23 -48.44 13.47
C LEU A 160 -59.66 -48.55 12.91
N ALA A 161 -60.06 -47.61 12.03
CA ALA A 161 -61.35 -47.66 11.34
C ALA A 161 -61.46 -48.87 10.39
N LEU A 162 -60.39 -49.17 9.64
CA LEU A 162 -60.25 -50.36 8.78
C LEU A 162 -60.39 -51.65 9.57
N LYS A 163 -59.67 -51.77 10.71
CA LYS A 163 -59.76 -52.92 11.63
C LYS A 163 -61.19 -53.13 12.13
N LYS A 164 -61.96 -52.05 12.35
CA LYS A 164 -63.38 -52.12 12.74
C LYS A 164 -64.30 -52.47 11.56
N GLY A 165 -64.05 -51.91 10.37
CA GLY A 165 -64.80 -52.17 9.14
C GLY A 165 -64.64 -53.59 8.59
N ALA A 166 -63.45 -54.19 8.75
CA ALA A 166 -63.18 -55.59 8.41
C ALA A 166 -64.10 -56.58 9.14
N ARG A 167 -64.58 -56.22 10.34
CA ARG A 167 -65.57 -57.01 11.10
C ARG A 167 -67.02 -56.82 10.62
N ARG A 168 -67.30 -55.82 9.80
CA ARG A 168 -68.66 -55.39 9.42
C ARG A 168 -69.01 -55.63 7.93
N GLY A 169 -68.04 -55.93 7.07
CA GLY A 169 -68.28 -56.31 5.67
C GLY A 169 -67.34 -55.65 4.64
N SER A 170 -67.26 -56.25 3.44
CA SER A 170 -66.31 -55.90 2.36
C SER A 170 -66.42 -54.45 1.85
N THR A 171 -67.65 -53.92 1.75
CA THR A 171 -67.89 -52.58 1.17
C THR A 171 -67.35 -51.45 2.04
N GLY A 172 -67.51 -51.56 3.37
CA GLY A 172 -66.97 -50.58 4.32
C GLY A 172 -65.44 -50.61 4.40
N LEU A 173 -64.85 -51.81 4.27
CA LEU A 173 -63.41 -51.99 4.20
C LEU A 173 -62.82 -51.32 2.95
N LYS A 174 -63.41 -51.55 1.77
CA LYS A 174 -62.94 -50.96 0.50
C LYS A 174 -62.95 -49.43 0.55
N ASN A 175 -64.01 -48.82 1.10
CA ASN A 175 -64.13 -47.37 1.23
C ASN A 175 -63.03 -46.75 2.12
N GLU A 176 -62.72 -47.38 3.26
CA GLU A 176 -61.66 -46.88 4.15
C GLU A 176 -60.24 -47.09 3.57
N ILE A 177 -60.01 -48.14 2.77
CA ILE A 177 -58.74 -48.33 2.07
C ILE A 177 -58.55 -47.19 1.05
N THR A 178 -59.55 -46.92 0.22
CA THR A 178 -59.50 -45.83 -0.76
C THR A 178 -59.29 -44.48 -0.10
N ARG A 179 -59.94 -44.21 1.04
CA ARG A 179 -59.71 -42.99 1.81
C ARG A 179 -58.24 -42.92 2.27
N THR A 180 -57.74 -43.96 2.93
CA THR A 180 -56.35 -44.01 3.43
C THR A 180 -55.33 -43.78 2.32
N GLN A 181 -55.51 -44.41 1.16
CA GLN A 181 -54.68 -44.19 -0.03
C GLN A 181 -54.65 -42.72 -0.46
N ARG A 182 -55.81 -42.04 -0.51
CA ARG A 182 -55.86 -40.61 -0.85
C ARG A 182 -55.09 -39.73 0.13
N LEU A 183 -55.12 -40.04 1.43
CA LEU A 183 -54.39 -39.27 2.44
C LEU A 183 -52.89 -39.47 2.29
N VAL A 184 -52.43 -40.71 2.06
CA VAL A 184 -51.03 -41.01 1.75
C VAL A 184 -50.57 -40.29 0.47
N SER A 185 -51.37 -40.31 -0.60
CA SER A 185 -51.05 -39.60 -1.84
C SER A 185 -50.95 -38.09 -1.64
N SER A 186 -51.83 -37.50 -0.82
CA SER A 186 -51.79 -36.09 -0.45
C SER A 186 -50.50 -35.73 0.29
N SER A 187 -50.15 -36.49 1.34
CA SER A 187 -48.92 -36.23 2.10
C SER A 187 -47.65 -36.42 1.27
N ALA A 188 -47.61 -37.41 0.38
CA ALA A 188 -46.50 -37.59 -0.56
C ALA A 188 -46.36 -36.39 -1.51
N GLN A 189 -47.44 -35.66 -1.80
CA GLN A 189 -47.38 -34.43 -2.59
C GLN A 189 -46.90 -33.24 -1.75
N SER A 190 -47.33 -33.12 -0.48
CA SER A 190 -46.81 -32.14 0.49
C SER A 190 -45.29 -32.29 0.67
N VAL A 191 -44.79 -33.50 0.95
CA VAL A 191 -43.35 -33.77 1.13
C VAL A 191 -42.54 -33.42 -0.12
N ARG A 192 -43.05 -33.75 -1.32
CA ARG A 192 -42.40 -33.37 -2.60
C ARG A 192 -42.40 -31.86 -2.84
N LYS A 193 -43.35 -31.11 -2.29
CA LYS A 193 -43.34 -29.64 -2.33
C LYS A 193 -42.21 -29.11 -1.43
N PHE A 194 -42.13 -29.57 -0.18
CA PHE A 194 -41.06 -29.20 0.75
C PHE A 194 -39.65 -29.55 0.24
N ALA A 195 -39.46 -30.72 -0.37
CA ALA A 195 -38.18 -31.11 -0.96
C ALA A 195 -37.69 -30.13 -2.05
N ARG A 196 -38.61 -29.50 -2.79
CA ARG A 196 -38.29 -28.44 -3.76
C ARG A 196 -37.92 -27.13 -3.09
N GLU A 197 -38.63 -26.77 -2.03
CA GLU A 197 -38.37 -25.55 -1.24
C GLU A 197 -37.01 -25.62 -0.52
N LEU A 198 -36.53 -26.82 -0.18
CA LEU A 198 -35.19 -27.08 0.37
C LEU A 198 -34.06 -27.16 -0.68
N GLY A 199 -34.39 -27.06 -1.98
CA GLY A 199 -33.39 -27.15 -3.06
C GLY A 199 -32.76 -28.53 -3.25
N LEU A 200 -33.37 -29.60 -2.75
CA LEU A 200 -32.86 -30.96 -2.93
C LEU A 200 -33.12 -31.45 -4.37
N PRO A 201 -32.11 -31.93 -5.11
CA PRO A 201 -32.31 -32.51 -6.43
C PRO A 201 -33.21 -33.74 -6.34
N GLN A 202 -34.21 -33.82 -7.21
CA GLN A 202 -35.14 -34.94 -7.22
C GLN A 202 -34.49 -36.14 -7.91
N HIS A 203 -34.16 -37.18 -7.14
CA HIS A 203 -33.89 -38.49 -7.73
C HIS A 203 -35.23 -39.12 -8.14
N THR A 204 -35.42 -39.20 -9.45
CA THR A 204 -36.46 -39.96 -10.15
C THR A 204 -36.29 -41.45 -9.96
#